data_AF-A0A182SUD1-F1
#
_entry.id   AF-A0A182SUD1-F1
#
_cell.length_a   1.000
_cell.length_b   1.000
_cell.length_c   1.000
_cell.angle_alpha   90.00
_cell.angle_beta   90.00
_cell.angle_gamma   90.00
#
_symmetry.space_group_name_H-M   'P 1'
#
loop_
_entity.id
_entity.type
_entity.pdbx_description
1 polymer ?
#
loop_
_entity_poly.entity_id
_entity_poly.type
_entity_poly.pdbx_seq_one_letter_code
_entity_poly.pdbx_strand_id
1 'polypeptide(L)'
;HGLTTNNCRLEGLAFSKLYGPPLAAGQRCVILCEGFYEWQTVKPMKPSDRPAFFVHMPQDEKIKMEDKSTWASDDAGKLQLLRIAGLFDVWNDDNGDKLYSYTVITFETEGQFSSIHHRSPAILETDEQVADWLDFKRVPANRALNLLKPCQSIKWYRVSNIVNNSRNKSDQCNKPLAEGTSVHGEGIKCPVVPKSKLMQSWLIVKKRKTDDSEQNLPADEKVKKEQGTEPISKRPKPDPELKLSADEKVKKEQDAEPMDKNPNPDPGV
;
A
#
# COMPACT_ATOMS: atom_id res chain seq x y z
N HIS A 1 18.88 6.41 -2.46
CA HIS A 1 18.62 5.70 -1.18
C HIS A 1 17.37 4.85 -1.32
N GLY A 2 17.43 3.56 -0.94
CA GLY A 2 16.31 2.60 -1.01
C GLY A 2 15.56 2.43 0.32
N LEU A 3 15.43 3.50 1.10
CA LEU A 3 14.71 3.46 2.38
C LEU A 3 13.20 3.51 2.13
N THR A 4 12.46 2.62 2.76
CA THR A 4 10.99 2.61 2.77
C THR A 4 10.51 3.40 3.98
N THR A 5 9.69 4.43 3.75
CA THR A 5 9.20 5.33 4.80
C THR A 5 7.69 5.21 5.06
N ASN A 6 7.03 4.20 4.49
CA ASN A 6 5.59 3.98 4.67
C ASN A 6 5.20 3.82 6.15
N ASN A 7 6.05 3.16 6.93
CA ASN A 7 5.87 2.93 8.36
C ASN A 7 7.10 3.42 9.13
N CYS A 8 6.88 3.96 10.33
CA CYS A 8 7.92 4.23 11.30
C CYS A 8 7.67 3.39 12.56
N ARG A 9 8.74 2.88 13.16
CA ARG A 9 8.67 2.15 14.43
C ARG A 9 8.57 3.15 15.57
N LEU A 10 7.65 2.94 16.50
CA LEU A 10 7.52 3.75 17.72
C LEU A 10 8.80 3.70 18.55
N GLU A 11 9.44 2.52 18.58
CA GLU A 11 10.71 2.29 19.26
C GLU A 11 11.80 3.15 18.62
N GLY A 12 12.40 4.04 19.41
CA GLY A 12 13.46 4.94 18.94
C GLY A 12 12.98 6.07 18.02
N LEU A 13 11.67 6.24 17.82
CA LEU A 13 11.09 7.27 16.92
C LEU A 13 11.59 8.68 17.25
N ALA A 14 11.63 9.03 18.54
CA ALA A 14 12.08 10.33 19.02
C ALA A 14 13.57 10.61 18.73
N PHE A 15 14.39 9.56 18.60
CA PHE A 15 15.83 9.66 18.33
C PHE A 15 16.18 9.47 16.85
N SER A 16 15.19 9.20 16.00
CA SER A 16 15.40 9.02 14.57
C SER A 16 15.82 10.33 13.92
N LYS A 17 16.87 10.29 13.10
CA LYS A 17 17.27 11.45 12.26
C LYS A 17 16.20 11.83 11.23
N LEU A 18 15.35 10.89 10.85
CA LEU A 18 14.29 11.10 9.85
C LEU A 18 12.95 11.50 10.48
N TYR A 19 12.59 10.90 11.62
CA TYR A 19 11.26 11.07 12.24
C TYR A 19 11.27 11.98 13.47
N GLY A 20 12.43 12.18 14.11
CA GLY A 20 12.60 13.07 15.24
C GLY A 20 12.29 14.52 14.90
N PRO A 21 12.83 15.10 13.80
CA PRO A 21 12.52 16.47 13.40
C PRO A 21 11.02 16.73 13.18
N PRO A 22 10.27 15.95 12.38
CA PRO A 22 8.85 16.21 12.20
C PRO A 22 8.02 15.98 13.47
N LEU A 23 8.40 15.01 14.31
CA LEU A 23 7.78 14.85 15.63
C LEU A 23 7.97 16.10 16.50
N ALA A 24 9.19 16.63 16.56
CA ALA A 24 9.53 17.81 17.37
C ALA A 24 8.85 19.09 16.85
N ALA A 25 8.67 19.19 15.53
CA ALA A 25 7.93 20.27 14.89
C ALA A 25 6.41 20.17 15.08
N GLY A 26 5.91 19.11 15.74
CA GLY A 26 4.48 18.91 15.94
C GLY A 26 3.74 18.45 14.69
N GLN A 27 4.44 17.93 13.69
CA GLN A 27 3.86 17.42 12.44
C GLN A 27 3.22 16.03 12.65
N ARG A 28 2.24 15.99 13.55
CA ARG A 28 1.45 14.80 13.88
C ARG A 28 0.14 14.83 13.10
N CYS A 29 -0.26 13.69 12.56
CA CYS A 29 -1.50 13.55 11.81
C CYS A 29 -2.27 12.30 12.24
N VAL A 30 -3.54 12.26 11.88
CA VAL A 30 -4.39 11.07 11.98
C VAL A 30 -4.72 10.61 10.57
N ILE A 31 -4.35 9.37 10.26
CA ILE A 31 -4.62 8.71 8.99
C ILE A 31 -5.96 7.99 9.14
N LEU A 32 -6.92 8.33 8.28
CA LEU A 32 -8.24 7.73 8.26
C LEU A 32 -8.32 6.63 7.22
N CYS A 33 -8.84 5.47 7.60
CA CYS A 33 -9.16 4.40 6.66
C CYS A 33 -10.36 3.57 7.11
N GLU A 34 -11.00 2.91 6.16
CA GLU A 34 -12.07 1.92 6.42
C GLU A 34 -11.52 0.73 7.21
N GLY A 35 -10.28 0.35 6.90
CA GLY A 35 -9.56 -0.79 7.42
C GLY A 35 -8.16 -0.85 6.81
N PHE A 36 -7.38 -1.85 7.19
CA PHE A 36 -6.14 -2.20 6.50
C PHE A 36 -6.06 -3.71 6.24
N TYR A 37 -5.23 -4.10 5.28
CA TYR A 37 -4.95 -5.51 5.04
C TYR A 37 -3.67 -5.92 5.78
N GLU A 38 -3.68 -7.12 6.33
CA GLU A 38 -2.48 -7.74 6.88
C GLU A 38 -2.35 -9.18 6.42
N TRP A 39 -1.12 -9.61 6.13
CA TRP A 39 -0.84 -10.99 5.71
C TRP A 39 -0.23 -11.75 6.88
N GLN A 40 -0.68 -12.99 7.08
CA GLN A 40 -0.10 -13.82 8.14
C GLN A 40 1.37 -14.13 7.81
N THR A 41 2.29 -13.64 8.64
CA THR A 41 3.74 -13.83 8.46
C THR A 41 4.39 -14.70 9.53
N VAL A 42 3.69 -14.99 10.63
CA VAL A 42 4.24 -15.80 11.73
C VAL A 42 4.49 -17.27 11.34
N LYS A 43 3.83 -17.75 10.28
CA LYS A 43 4.08 -19.07 9.70
C LYS A 43 4.95 -18.93 8.46
N PRO A 44 5.99 -19.76 8.28
CA PRO A 44 6.83 -19.72 7.09
C PRO A 44 6.01 -20.17 5.86
N MET A 45 5.60 -19.19 5.05
CA MET A 45 4.83 -19.41 3.82
C MET A 45 5.36 -18.51 2.70
N LYS A 46 5.24 -18.99 1.44
CA LYS A 46 5.53 -18.17 0.26
C LYS A 46 4.62 -16.93 0.28
N PRO A 47 5.11 -15.72 -0.08
CA PRO A 47 4.31 -14.50 -0.04
C PRO A 47 2.97 -14.58 -0.75
N SER A 48 2.89 -15.29 -1.89
CA SER A 48 1.64 -15.49 -2.64
C SER A 48 0.57 -16.28 -1.88
N ASP A 49 1.00 -17.14 -0.97
CA ASP A 49 0.19 -18.16 -0.32
C ASP A 49 -0.22 -17.74 1.10
N ARG A 50 0.34 -16.62 1.59
CA ARG A 50 0.00 -16.08 2.91
C ARG A 50 -1.49 -15.73 2.94
N PRO A 51 -2.23 -16.21 3.96
CA PRO A 51 -3.59 -15.74 4.21
C PRO A 51 -3.62 -14.22 4.38
N ALA A 52 -4.53 -13.56 3.68
CA ALA A 52 -4.81 -12.14 3.84
C ALA A 52 -6.00 -11.93 4.78
N PHE A 53 -5.90 -10.93 5.64
CA PHE A 53 -6.95 -10.51 6.56
C PHE A 53 -7.29 -9.04 6.30
N PHE A 54 -8.56 -8.70 6.42
CA PHE A 54 -9.01 -7.31 6.51
C PHE A 54 -9.27 -6.97 7.97
N VAL A 55 -8.64 -5.92 8.47
CA VAL A 55 -8.66 -5.46 9.86
C VAL A 55 -9.37 -4.12 9.94
N HIS A 56 -10.31 -3.97 10.86
CA HIS A 56 -11.16 -2.78 10.97
C HIS A 56 -11.64 -2.54 12.41
N MET A 57 -12.22 -1.35 12.66
CA MET A 57 -12.90 -1.07 13.93
C MET A 57 -14.23 -1.84 14.02
N PRO A 58 -14.68 -2.26 15.22
CA PRO A 58 -16.03 -2.76 15.42
C PRO A 58 -17.05 -1.78 14.86
N GLN A 59 -18.03 -2.32 14.14
CA GLN A 59 -19.15 -1.57 13.61
C GLN A 59 -20.43 -1.94 14.35
N ASP A 60 -21.43 -1.08 14.23
CA ASP A 60 -22.82 -1.42 14.54
C ASP A 60 -23.28 -2.64 13.72
N GLU A 61 -24.19 -3.46 14.26
CA GLU A 61 -24.64 -4.71 13.63
C GLU A 61 -25.20 -4.51 12.22
N LYS A 62 -25.78 -3.34 11.93
CA LYS A 62 -26.36 -3.02 10.62
C LYS A 62 -25.30 -2.67 9.58
N ILE A 63 -24.09 -2.30 9.98
CA ILE A 63 -23.01 -1.87 9.10
C ILE A 63 -22.11 -3.06 8.78
N LYS A 64 -22.01 -3.39 7.49
CA LYS A 64 -21.16 -4.47 6.98
C LYS A 64 -20.00 -3.88 6.19
N MET A 65 -18.76 -4.20 6.56
CA MET A 65 -17.57 -3.66 5.91
C MET A 65 -17.41 -4.10 4.45
N GLU A 66 -18.02 -5.23 4.10
CA GLU A 66 -18.05 -5.80 2.76
C GLU A 66 -19.18 -5.26 1.88
N ASP A 67 -20.12 -4.50 2.44
CA ASP A 67 -21.27 -3.96 1.74
C ASP A 67 -21.45 -2.47 2.05
N LYS A 68 -20.88 -1.63 1.17
CA LYS A 68 -20.91 -0.17 1.32
C LYS A 68 -22.32 0.41 1.27
N SER A 69 -23.31 -0.30 0.73
CA SER A 69 -24.71 0.17 0.73
C SER A 69 -25.28 0.27 2.15
N THR A 70 -24.71 -0.49 3.10
CA THR A 70 -25.13 -0.47 4.50
C THR A 70 -24.57 0.73 5.30
N TRP A 71 -23.61 1.49 4.74
CA TRP A 71 -22.90 2.53 5.48
C TRP A 71 -23.66 3.86 5.57
N ALA A 72 -24.66 4.05 4.71
CA ALA A 72 -25.42 5.28 4.58
C ALA A 72 -26.88 5.13 5.05
N SER A 73 -27.19 4.08 5.81
CA SER A 73 -28.54 3.90 6.35
C SER A 73 -28.75 4.87 7.51
N ASP A 74 -29.81 5.68 7.44
CA ASP A 74 -30.19 6.64 8.49
C ASP A 74 -30.49 5.94 9.83
N ASP A 75 -30.83 4.65 9.80
CA ASP A 75 -31.09 3.80 10.97
C ASP A 75 -29.85 3.03 11.44
N ALA A 76 -28.74 3.07 10.69
CA ALA A 76 -27.48 2.48 11.09
C ALA A 76 -26.67 3.49 11.92
N GLY A 77 -25.85 2.98 12.84
CA GLY A 77 -24.88 3.80 13.54
C GLY A 77 -23.92 4.51 12.57
N LYS A 78 -23.10 5.41 13.10
CA LYS A 78 -22.03 6.04 12.30
C LYS A 78 -20.93 5.02 11.99
N LEU A 79 -20.51 4.92 10.73
CA LEU A 79 -19.33 4.13 10.33
C LEU A 79 -18.12 4.51 11.18
N GLN A 80 -17.53 3.53 11.84
CA GLN A 80 -16.34 3.69 12.67
C GLN A 80 -15.09 3.52 11.81
N LEU A 81 -14.46 4.63 11.44
CA LEU A 81 -13.18 4.59 10.71
C LEU A 81 -12.03 4.27 11.66
N LEU A 82 -11.02 3.56 11.13
CA LEU A 82 -9.72 3.49 11.78
C LEU A 82 -9.09 4.88 11.78
N ARG A 83 -8.53 5.23 12.93
CA ARG A 83 -7.80 6.48 13.18
C ARG A 83 -6.39 6.07 13.58
N ILE A 84 -5.45 6.17 12.65
CA ILE A 84 -4.08 5.70 12.86
C ILE A 84 -3.17 6.90 13.11
N ALA A 85 -2.39 6.87 14.18
CA ALA A 85 -1.39 7.87 14.48
C ALA A 85 -0.27 7.84 13.42
N GLY A 86 0.00 9.01 12.85
CA GLY A 86 1.07 9.21 11.89
C GLY A 86 1.87 10.46 12.15
N LEU A 87 3.00 10.55 11.45
CA LEU A 87 3.73 11.80 11.25
C LEU A 87 3.59 12.22 9.80
N PHE A 88 3.62 13.52 9.55
CA PHE A 88 3.73 14.05 8.20
C PHE A 88 4.98 14.92 8.06
N ASP A 89 5.42 15.11 6.83
CA ASP A 89 6.44 16.09 6.49
C ASP A 89 6.10 16.79 5.18
N VAL A 90 6.68 17.97 4.98
CA VAL A 90 6.46 18.83 3.82
C VAL A 90 7.76 18.98 3.05
N TRP A 91 7.79 18.43 1.85
CA TRP A 91 8.86 18.69 0.90
C TRP A 91 8.43 19.81 -0.04
N ASN A 92 9.34 20.76 -0.31
CA ASN A 92 9.11 21.82 -1.29
C ASN A 92 9.95 21.49 -2.53
N ASP A 93 9.35 21.56 -3.71
CA ASP A 93 10.08 21.41 -4.96
C ASP A 93 10.75 22.74 -5.38
N ASP A 94 11.58 22.68 -6.43
CA ASP A 94 12.29 23.85 -6.96
C ASP A 94 11.34 24.91 -7.57
N ASN A 95 10.08 24.56 -7.84
CA ASN A 95 9.04 25.44 -8.37
C ASN A 95 8.19 26.08 -7.27
N GLY A 96 8.39 25.70 -6.00
CA GLY A 96 7.63 26.18 -4.85
C GLY A 96 6.37 25.35 -4.52
N ASP A 97 6.15 24.23 -5.22
CA ASP A 97 5.06 23.29 -4.92
C ASP A 97 5.38 22.48 -3.65
N LYS A 98 4.33 22.24 -2.85
CA LYS A 98 4.43 21.51 -1.57
C LYS A 98 3.91 20.09 -1.71
N LEU A 99 4.76 19.12 -1.41
CA LEU A 99 4.40 17.72 -1.25
C LEU A 99 4.27 17.38 0.23
N TYR A 100 3.03 17.13 0.66
CA TYR A 100 2.75 16.55 1.97
C TYR A 100 2.83 15.03 1.87
N SER A 101 3.67 14.43 2.69
CA SER A 101 3.79 12.97 2.81
C SER A 101 3.61 12.56 4.26
N TYR A 102 3.23 11.30 4.49
CA TYR A 102 3.02 10.79 5.85
C TYR A 102 3.62 9.40 6.03
N THR A 103 3.79 9.02 7.28
CA THR A 103 4.22 7.68 7.71
C THR A 103 3.31 7.18 8.83
N VAL A 104 2.99 5.88 8.81
CA VAL A 104 2.21 5.23 9.85
C VAL A 104 3.11 4.84 11.02
N ILE A 105 2.75 5.23 12.24
CA ILE A 105 3.43 4.75 13.43
C ILE A 105 3.00 3.31 13.70
N THR A 106 3.97 2.43 13.94
CA THR A 106 3.75 1.02 14.29
C THR A 106 4.47 0.69 15.59
N PHE A 107 3.97 -0.28 16.36
CA PHE A 107 4.66 -0.85 17.52
C PHE A 107 4.45 -2.38 17.54
N GLU A 108 5.10 -3.06 18.49
CA GLU A 108 4.99 -4.50 18.67
C GLU A 108 3.57 -4.94 19.01
N THR A 109 3.08 -5.97 18.32
CA THR A 109 1.71 -6.46 18.53
C THR A 109 1.62 -7.31 19.80
N GLU A 110 0.51 -7.15 20.53
CA GLU A 110 0.13 -8.00 21.67
C GLU A 110 -1.18 -8.76 21.39
N GLY A 111 -1.49 -9.75 22.22
CA GLY A 111 -2.78 -10.45 22.21
C GLY A 111 -3.03 -11.30 20.96
N GLN A 112 -4.30 -11.42 20.55
CA GLN A 112 -4.72 -12.34 19.49
C GLN A 112 -4.17 -11.95 18.09
N PHE A 113 -3.96 -10.65 17.83
CA PHE A 113 -3.45 -10.18 16.54
C PHE A 113 -1.99 -10.61 16.29
N SER A 114 -1.23 -10.92 17.36
CA SER A 114 0.16 -11.41 17.26
C SER A 114 0.27 -12.72 16.49
N SER A 115 -0.82 -13.49 16.37
CA SER A 115 -0.90 -14.71 15.55
C SER A 115 -0.96 -14.43 14.04
N ILE A 116 -1.13 -13.17 13.63
CA ILE A 116 -1.13 -12.73 12.24
C ILE A 116 0.21 -12.07 11.93
N HIS A 117 0.57 -11.03 12.68
CA HIS A 117 1.74 -10.21 12.44
C HIS A 117 2.35 -9.70 13.75
N HIS A 118 3.67 -9.46 13.76
CA HIS A 118 4.42 -8.99 14.94
C HIS A 118 4.38 -7.46 15.12
N ARG A 119 3.76 -6.74 14.20
CA ARG A 119 3.62 -5.28 14.21
C ARG A 119 2.19 -4.90 13.91
N SER A 120 1.71 -3.88 14.61
CA SER A 120 0.39 -3.29 14.42
C SER A 120 0.53 -1.77 14.30
N PRO A 121 -0.36 -1.10 13.54
CA PRO A 121 -0.43 0.35 13.52
C PRO A 121 -0.86 0.88 14.90
N ALA A 122 -0.41 2.10 15.22
CA ALA A 122 -0.84 2.81 16.42
C ALA A 122 -2.23 3.41 16.20
N ILE A 123 -3.26 2.69 16.65
CA ILE A 123 -4.67 3.08 16.48
C ILE A 123 -5.10 3.95 17.68
N LEU A 124 -5.80 5.04 17.39
CA LEU A 124 -6.42 5.96 18.35
C LEU A 124 -7.91 5.58 18.47
N GLU A 125 -8.30 5.03 19.61
CA GLU A 125 -9.65 4.44 19.82
C GLU A 125 -10.70 5.47 20.21
N THR A 126 -10.29 6.56 20.87
CA THR A 126 -11.19 7.59 21.40
C THR A 126 -10.93 8.95 20.77
N ASP A 127 -11.95 9.80 20.79
CA ASP A 127 -11.82 11.18 20.31
C ASP A 127 -10.88 12.01 21.20
N GLU A 128 -10.77 11.67 22.48
CA GLU A 128 -9.77 12.24 23.40
C GLU A 128 -8.34 11.89 22.96
N GLN A 129 -8.07 10.63 22.63
CA GLN A 129 -6.76 10.21 22.09
C GLN A 129 -6.43 10.93 20.77
N VAL A 130 -7.42 11.13 19.90
CA VAL A 130 -7.26 11.91 18.66
C VAL A 130 -6.93 13.37 18.98
N ALA A 131 -7.68 13.99 19.88
CA ALA A 131 -7.47 15.38 20.27
C ALA A 131 -6.09 15.60 20.90
N ASP A 132 -5.70 14.73 21.84
CA ASP A 132 -4.38 14.77 22.47
C ASP A 132 -3.25 14.51 21.46
N TRP A 133 -3.47 13.60 20.50
CA TRP A 133 -2.49 13.34 19.44
C TRP A 133 -2.34 14.55 18.50
N LEU A 134 -3.41 15.23 18.12
CA LEU A 134 -3.33 16.38 17.19
C LEU A 134 -2.88 17.67 17.87
N ASP A 135 -3.12 17.84 19.17
CA ASP A 135 -2.79 19.06 19.91
C ASP A 135 -1.31 19.10 20.31
N PHE A 136 -0.43 19.38 19.35
CA PHE A 136 1.02 19.46 19.58
C PHE A 136 1.45 20.66 20.44
N LYS A 137 0.57 21.65 20.63
CA LYS A 137 0.84 22.82 21.46
C LYS A 137 0.65 22.49 22.94
N ARG A 138 -0.39 21.73 23.29
CA ARG A 138 -0.69 21.32 24.67
C ARG A 138 0.00 20.01 25.05
N VAL A 139 0.14 19.09 24.10
CA VAL A 139 0.68 17.74 24.35
C VAL A 139 2.08 17.62 23.72
N PRO A 140 3.15 17.65 24.54
CA PRO A 140 4.52 17.53 24.05
C PRO A 140 4.79 16.13 23.49
N ALA A 141 5.79 16.03 22.61
CA ALA A 141 6.08 14.81 21.85
C ALA A 141 6.25 13.55 22.73
N ASN A 142 7.00 13.65 23.84
CA ASN A 142 7.21 12.52 24.76
C ASN A 142 5.89 12.01 25.36
N ARG A 143 4.99 12.92 25.76
CA ARG A 143 3.67 12.58 26.30
C ARG A 143 2.81 11.95 25.19
N ALA A 144 2.79 12.54 24.00
CA ALA A 144 2.02 12.02 22.87
C ALA A 144 2.43 10.58 22.52
N LEU A 145 3.74 10.29 22.47
CA LEU A 145 4.23 8.93 22.20
C LEU A 145 3.86 7.94 23.31
N ASN A 146 3.91 8.35 24.58
CA ASN A 146 3.57 7.49 25.72
C ASN A 146 2.08 7.13 25.79
N LEU A 147 1.20 7.93 25.18
CA LEU A 147 -0.23 7.67 25.07
C LEU A 147 -0.57 6.62 24.01
N LEU A 148 0.35 6.34 23.07
CA LEU A 148 0.15 5.29 22.07
C LEU A 148 0.28 3.92 22.74
N LYS A 149 -0.77 3.09 22.60
CA LYS A 149 -0.87 1.75 23.19
C LYS A 149 -1.45 0.76 22.18
N PRO A 150 -1.18 -0.55 22.34
CA PRO A 150 -1.85 -1.60 21.60
C PRO A 150 -3.37 -1.46 21.63
N CYS A 151 -3.97 -1.51 20.45
CA CYS A 151 -5.42 -1.40 20.31
C CYS A 151 -6.10 -2.67 20.81
N GLN A 152 -7.16 -2.51 21.60
CA GLN A 152 -7.87 -3.63 22.21
C GLN A 152 -9.12 -4.05 21.42
N SER A 153 -9.69 -3.13 20.65
CA SER A 153 -11.01 -3.31 20.08
C SER A 153 -11.05 -3.78 18.62
N ILE A 154 -9.91 -3.98 17.95
CA ILE A 154 -9.91 -4.33 16.52
C ILE A 154 -10.60 -5.67 16.20
N LYS A 155 -11.32 -5.71 15.08
CA LYS A 155 -11.85 -6.93 14.47
C LYS A 155 -11.12 -7.23 13.17
N TRP A 156 -11.06 -8.51 12.80
CA TRP A 156 -10.53 -8.92 11.51
C TRP A 156 -11.21 -10.19 11.01
N TYR A 157 -11.19 -10.39 9.69
CA TYR A 157 -11.65 -11.60 9.05
C TYR A 157 -10.81 -11.91 7.81
N ARG A 158 -10.82 -13.18 7.41
CA ARG A 158 -10.05 -13.64 6.25
C ARG A 158 -10.67 -13.12 4.96
N VAL A 159 -9.84 -12.63 4.05
CA VAL A 159 -10.25 -12.19 2.70
C VAL A 159 -9.49 -12.93 1.62
N SER A 160 -9.99 -12.84 0.39
CA SER A 160 -9.34 -13.47 -0.76
C SER A 160 -8.00 -12.82 -1.10
N ASN A 161 -7.02 -13.63 -1.52
CA ASN A 161 -5.70 -13.18 -1.96
C ASN A 161 -5.73 -12.32 -3.26
N ILE A 162 -6.91 -12.00 -3.80
CA ILE A 162 -7.06 -11.00 -4.86
C ILE A 162 -6.50 -9.62 -4.45
N VAL A 163 -6.42 -9.34 -3.15
CA VAL A 163 -5.84 -8.11 -2.58
C VAL A 163 -4.32 -8.03 -2.76
N ASN A 164 -3.65 -9.14 -3.07
CA ASN A 164 -2.21 -9.16 -3.34
C ASN A 164 -1.82 -8.30 -4.56
N ASN A 165 -2.77 -8.05 -5.47
CA ASN A 165 -2.58 -7.14 -6.58
C ASN A 165 -3.21 -5.78 -6.25
N SER A 166 -2.38 -4.79 -5.93
CA SER A 166 -2.82 -3.44 -5.56
C SER A 166 -3.64 -2.71 -6.62
N ARG A 167 -3.58 -3.15 -7.89
CA ARG A 167 -4.42 -2.64 -8.98
C ARG A 167 -5.87 -3.10 -8.90
N ASN A 168 -6.16 -4.14 -8.11
CA ASN A 168 -7.52 -4.59 -7.89
C ASN A 168 -8.22 -3.72 -6.84
N LYS A 169 -9.30 -3.07 -7.23
CA LYS A 169 -10.09 -2.13 -6.41
C LYS A 169 -11.58 -2.53 -6.34
N SER A 170 -11.91 -3.79 -6.59
CA SER A 170 -13.31 -4.24 -6.60
C SER A 170 -13.89 -4.40 -5.20
N ASP A 171 -15.22 -4.47 -5.12
CA ASP A 171 -16.00 -4.77 -3.92
C ASP A 171 -15.64 -6.13 -3.28
N GLN A 172 -15.02 -7.03 -4.05
CA GLN A 172 -14.60 -8.35 -3.59
C GLN A 172 -13.43 -8.30 -2.61
N CYS A 173 -12.64 -7.22 -2.59
CA CYS A 173 -11.43 -7.11 -1.77
C CYS A 173 -11.72 -7.21 -0.27
N ASN A 174 -12.89 -6.74 0.17
CA ASN A 174 -13.30 -6.74 1.58
C ASN A 174 -14.28 -7.86 1.91
N LYS A 175 -14.62 -8.76 0.97
CA LYS A 175 -15.58 -9.82 1.25
C LYS A 175 -14.96 -10.90 2.14
N PRO A 176 -15.61 -11.27 3.26
CA PRO A 176 -15.19 -12.39 4.06
C PRO A 176 -15.13 -13.65 3.21
N LEU A 177 -14.03 -14.39 3.32
CA LEU A 177 -14.02 -15.79 2.90
C LEU A 177 -14.86 -16.56 3.92
N ALA A 178 -15.92 -17.22 3.47
CA ALA A 178 -16.71 -18.11 4.31
C ALA A 178 -15.77 -19.12 5.00
N GLU A 179 -15.91 -19.28 6.31
CA GLU A 179 -15.20 -20.33 7.06
C GLU A 179 -15.76 -21.70 6.64
N GLY A 180 -15.20 -22.24 5.57
CA GLY A 180 -15.43 -23.62 5.15
C GLY A 180 -14.49 -24.55 5.90
N THR A 181 -15.06 -25.27 6.88
CA THR A 181 -14.69 -26.60 7.40
C THR A 181 -13.20 -26.96 7.40
N SER A 182 -12.64 -27.13 8.59
CA SER A 182 -11.37 -27.83 8.81
C SER A 182 -11.39 -29.21 8.12
N VAL A 183 -10.85 -29.31 6.91
CA VAL A 183 -10.53 -30.61 6.31
C VAL A 183 -9.17 -31.02 6.88
N HIS A 184 -9.23 -31.77 7.97
CA HIS A 184 -8.14 -32.70 8.30
C HIS A 184 -7.93 -33.62 7.10
N GLY A 185 -6.73 -33.60 6.54
CA GLY A 185 -6.21 -34.67 5.69
C GLY A 185 -6.79 -34.77 4.29
N GLU A 186 -5.89 -34.78 3.31
CA GLU A 186 -6.12 -35.25 1.94
C GLU A 186 -6.94 -34.33 1.00
N GLY A 187 -6.19 -33.47 0.30
CA GLY A 187 -6.32 -33.35 -1.16
C GLY A 187 -7.63 -32.79 -1.72
N ILE A 188 -8.02 -31.57 -1.34
CA ILE A 188 -9.01 -30.81 -2.10
C ILE A 188 -8.31 -29.68 -2.84
N LYS A 189 -8.26 -29.80 -4.18
CA LYS A 189 -7.76 -28.77 -5.09
C LYS A 189 -8.63 -27.52 -4.95
N CYS A 190 -8.01 -26.39 -4.61
CA CYS A 190 -8.64 -25.09 -4.72
C CYS A 190 -9.17 -24.88 -6.15
N PRO A 191 -10.33 -24.22 -6.35
CA PRO A 191 -10.72 -23.76 -7.68
C PRO A 191 -9.67 -22.76 -8.15
N VAL A 192 -8.83 -23.19 -9.09
CA VAL A 192 -7.89 -22.32 -9.78
C VAL A 192 -8.74 -21.33 -10.58
N VAL A 193 -8.89 -20.10 -10.07
CA VAL A 193 -9.42 -19.01 -10.90
C VAL A 193 -8.40 -18.79 -12.03
N PRO A 194 -8.79 -18.94 -13.31
CA PRO A 194 -7.83 -18.86 -14.41
C PRO A 194 -7.21 -17.47 -14.49
N LYS A 195 -5.87 -17.41 -14.40
CA LYS A 195 -5.11 -16.22 -14.76
C LYS A 195 -5.12 -16.06 -16.28
N SER A 196 -6.07 -15.29 -16.79
CA SER A 196 -5.88 -14.32 -17.90
C SER A 196 -7.20 -14.06 -18.64
N LYS A 197 -7.52 -12.77 -18.80
CA LYS A 197 -8.60 -12.26 -19.65
C LYS A 197 -8.23 -12.26 -21.15
N LEU A 198 -7.23 -13.05 -21.56
CA LEU A 198 -6.69 -13.06 -22.93
C LEU A 198 -7.04 -14.33 -23.73
N MET A 199 -7.81 -15.25 -23.14
CA MET A 199 -8.29 -16.48 -23.81
C MET A 199 -9.81 -16.44 -24.06
N GLN A 200 -10.36 -15.27 -24.43
CA GLN A 200 -11.74 -15.18 -24.93
C GLN A 200 -11.84 -14.59 -26.36
N SER A 201 -10.71 -14.23 -26.99
CA SER A 201 -10.71 -13.64 -28.34
C SER A 201 -10.32 -14.63 -29.46
N TRP A 202 -9.96 -15.88 -29.14
CA TRP A 202 -9.60 -16.93 -30.12
C TRP A 202 -10.68 -18.00 -30.35
N LEU A 203 -11.75 -18.02 -29.55
CA LEU A 203 -12.85 -19.00 -29.70
C LEU A 203 -14.02 -18.51 -30.58
N ILE A 204 -13.89 -17.34 -31.22
CA ILE A 204 -14.91 -16.76 -32.12
C ILE A 204 -14.56 -16.93 -33.62
N VAL A 205 -13.38 -17.44 -33.97
CA VAL A 205 -12.92 -17.53 -35.38
C VAL A 205 -12.84 -18.97 -35.93
N LYS A 206 -13.37 -19.98 -35.24
CA LYS A 206 -13.40 -21.37 -35.74
C LYS A 206 -14.77 -22.04 -35.68
N LYS A 207 -15.82 -21.26 -35.94
CA LYS A 207 -17.17 -21.78 -36.23
C LYS A 207 -17.71 -21.18 -37.53
N ARG A 208 -17.04 -21.51 -38.63
CA ARG A 208 -17.54 -21.46 -40.03
C ARG A 208 -16.48 -22.06 -40.95
N LYS A 209 -16.51 -23.39 -41.13
CA LYS A 209 -16.19 -24.18 -42.35
C LYS A 209 -15.74 -25.59 -42.00
N THR A 210 -16.63 -26.56 -42.28
CA THR A 210 -16.55 -28.03 -42.45
C THR A 210 -17.91 -28.55 -41.97
N ASP A 211 -18.84 -29.14 -42.72
CA ASP A 211 -18.90 -29.83 -44.02
C ASP A 211 -20.30 -29.49 -44.65
N ASP A 212 -20.74 -29.80 -45.89
CA ASP A 212 -20.43 -30.89 -46.81
C ASP A 212 -21.01 -30.63 -48.23
N SER A 213 -20.44 -31.35 -49.20
CA SER A 213 -20.78 -31.72 -50.61
C SER A 213 -21.99 -31.18 -51.44
N GLU A 214 -21.65 -30.81 -52.70
CA GLU A 214 -22.27 -31.01 -54.04
C GLU A 214 -23.80 -30.82 -54.33
N GLN A 215 -24.14 -29.91 -55.28
CA GLN A 215 -24.60 -30.19 -56.68
C GLN A 215 -25.22 -28.95 -57.40
N ASN A 216 -24.80 -28.78 -58.67
CA ASN A 216 -25.44 -28.11 -59.85
C ASN A 216 -25.55 -26.57 -60.03
N LEU A 217 -25.23 -26.18 -61.28
CA LEU A 217 -25.10 -24.87 -62.01
C LEU A 217 -26.47 -24.27 -62.47
N PRO A 218 -26.57 -23.10 -63.20
CA PRO A 218 -25.55 -22.14 -63.70
C PRO A 218 -25.83 -20.62 -63.51
N ALA A 219 -24.78 -19.83 -63.84
CA ALA A 219 -24.68 -18.48 -64.46
C ALA A 219 -25.62 -17.32 -64.06
N ASP A 220 -25.06 -16.16 -63.61
CA ASP A 220 -24.72 -15.04 -64.51
C ASP A 220 -24.00 -13.85 -63.80
N GLU A 221 -23.16 -13.17 -64.59
CA GLU A 221 -22.70 -11.77 -64.59
C GLU A 221 -22.00 -11.04 -63.39
N LYS A 222 -20.73 -10.69 -63.68
CA LYS A 222 -20.11 -9.33 -63.75
C LYS A 222 -19.47 -8.63 -62.52
N VAL A 223 -18.15 -8.40 -62.72
CA VAL A 223 -17.37 -7.12 -62.63
C VAL A 223 -16.43 -6.90 -61.43
N LYS A 224 -15.14 -7.10 -61.75
CA LYS A 224 -13.91 -6.32 -61.48
C LYS A 224 -13.94 -5.20 -60.41
N LYS A 225 -12.96 -5.21 -59.49
CA LYS A 225 -11.80 -4.29 -59.53
C LYS A 225 -10.67 -4.69 -58.56
N GLU A 226 -9.47 -4.66 -59.11
CA GLU A 226 -8.13 -4.66 -58.50
C GLU A 226 -7.94 -3.44 -57.55
N GLN A 227 -6.99 -3.34 -56.61
CA GLN A 227 -5.53 -3.54 -56.66
C GLN A 227 -5.00 -3.40 -55.20
N GLY A 228 -4.09 -4.27 -54.73
CA GLY A 228 -2.68 -3.94 -54.37
C GLY A 228 -2.53 -3.18 -53.03
N THR A 229 -1.71 -3.54 -52.05
CA THR A 229 -0.40 -4.22 -52.01
C THR A 229 -0.09 -4.70 -50.58
N GLU A 230 0.83 -5.67 -50.48
CA GLU A 230 1.27 -6.43 -49.31
C GLU A 230 2.31 -5.72 -48.38
N PRO A 231 2.62 -6.31 -47.20
CA PRO A 231 3.13 -5.61 -46.01
C PRO A 231 4.65 -5.76 -45.76
N ILE A 232 5.22 -4.90 -44.90
CA ILE A 232 6.58 -5.04 -44.37
C ILE A 232 6.61 -5.07 -42.83
N SER A 233 7.66 -5.72 -42.36
CA SER A 233 7.87 -6.53 -41.17
C SER A 233 8.35 -5.81 -39.91
N LYS A 234 8.26 -6.58 -38.83
CA LYS A 234 8.70 -6.35 -37.44
C LYS A 234 10.20 -6.04 -37.30
N ARG A 235 10.57 -5.27 -36.26
CA ARG A 235 11.85 -5.42 -35.53
C ARG A 235 11.66 -5.33 -33.99
N PRO A 236 12.49 -6.02 -33.19
CA PRO A 236 12.30 -6.17 -31.74
C PRO A 236 13.20 -5.23 -30.89
N LYS A 237 12.92 -5.20 -29.58
CA LYS A 237 13.55 -4.40 -28.52
C LYS A 237 14.98 -4.88 -28.17
N PRO A 238 15.85 -3.99 -27.64
CA PRO A 238 17.14 -4.39 -27.05
C PRO A 238 17.07 -4.62 -25.53
N ASP A 239 17.91 -5.54 -25.04
CA ASP A 239 18.27 -5.78 -23.63
C ASP A 239 19.54 -4.99 -23.25
N PRO A 240 19.78 -4.63 -21.97
CA PRO A 240 20.96 -3.89 -21.55
C PRO A 240 21.96 -4.76 -20.76
N GLU A 241 23.25 -4.72 -21.12
CA GLU A 241 24.33 -4.90 -20.15
C GLU A 241 25.69 -4.37 -20.63
N LEU A 242 26.43 -3.77 -19.67
CA LEU A 242 27.88 -3.75 -19.46
C LEU A 242 28.78 -2.53 -19.85
N LYS A 243 29.47 -2.05 -18.79
CA LYS A 243 30.83 -1.44 -18.63
C LYS A 243 30.91 0.09 -18.62
N LEU A 244 31.31 0.77 -17.52
CA LEU A 244 32.55 0.79 -16.68
C LEU A 244 33.61 1.83 -17.14
N SER A 245 34.15 2.55 -16.14
CA SER A 245 35.32 3.47 -16.09
C SER A 245 35.09 4.88 -16.66
N ALA A 246 35.61 5.98 -16.06
CA ALA A 246 36.84 6.11 -15.29
C ALA A 246 36.78 7.20 -14.19
N ASP A 247 37.54 6.96 -13.13
CA ASP A 247 38.03 7.93 -12.15
C ASP A 247 39.29 8.67 -12.65
N GLU A 248 39.59 9.76 -11.93
CA GLU A 248 40.93 10.29 -11.60
C GLU A 248 41.43 11.57 -12.32
N LYS A 249 41.54 12.63 -11.50
CA LYS A 249 42.71 13.53 -11.27
C LYS A 249 42.38 15.03 -11.35
N VAL A 250 42.87 15.95 -10.51
CA VAL A 250 43.56 15.99 -9.20
C VAL A 250 44.06 17.45 -9.04
N LYS A 251 44.00 18.01 -7.81
CA LYS A 251 44.84 19.09 -7.23
C LYS A 251 44.60 20.55 -7.73
N LYS A 252 44.81 21.62 -6.94
CA LYS A 252 45.48 21.84 -5.65
C LYS A 252 45.22 23.27 -5.14
N GLU A 253 45.15 23.44 -3.81
CA GLU A 253 45.79 24.50 -2.97
C GLU A 253 45.40 25.98 -3.21
N GLN A 254 45.33 26.90 -2.22
CA GLN A 254 45.91 26.99 -0.87
C GLN A 254 45.34 28.21 -0.10
N ASP A 255 45.34 28.11 1.24
CA ASP A 255 45.74 29.13 2.24
C ASP A 255 44.84 30.37 2.51
N ALA A 256 44.68 30.90 3.74
CA ALA A 256 45.24 30.61 5.07
C ALA A 256 44.41 31.34 6.16
N GLU A 257 44.37 30.80 7.39
CA GLU A 257 44.18 31.58 8.62
C GLU A 257 45.49 32.33 8.99
N PRO A 258 45.43 33.38 9.84
CA PRO A 258 45.81 33.14 11.24
C PRO A 258 45.06 33.97 12.31
N MET A 259 44.82 33.30 13.44
CA MET A 259 45.01 33.71 14.85
C MET A 259 44.53 35.07 15.41
N ASP A 260 43.60 34.93 16.38
CA ASP A 260 43.74 35.28 17.81
C ASP A 260 43.53 36.73 18.29
N LYS A 261 42.52 36.92 19.17
CA LYS A 261 42.65 37.53 20.52
C LYS A 261 41.30 37.69 21.23
N ASN A 262 41.13 36.92 22.30
CA ASN A 262 40.26 37.25 23.43
C ASN A 262 40.96 38.31 24.31
N PRO A 263 40.21 39.19 24.99
CA PRO A 263 40.14 39.06 26.44
C PRO A 263 38.75 39.35 27.03
N ASN A 264 38.41 38.58 28.07
CA ASN A 264 37.31 38.78 29.03
C ASN A 264 37.87 39.57 30.24
N PRO A 265 37.10 39.91 31.31
CA PRO A 265 35.72 40.41 31.45
C PRO A 265 35.68 41.75 32.26
N ASP A 266 34.49 42.35 32.45
CA ASP A 266 34.26 43.33 33.54
C ASP A 266 32.86 43.14 34.18
N PRO A 267 32.73 43.06 35.52
CA PRO A 267 31.45 43.04 36.24
C PRO A 267 31.18 44.33 37.06
N GLY A 268 29.93 44.82 37.04
CA GLY A 268 29.41 45.95 37.84
C GLY A 268 28.97 47.11 36.94
N VAL A 269 27.78 47.70 37.06
CA VAL A 269 26.94 48.11 38.21
C VAL A 269 25.47 48.04 37.80
#